data_AF-L8IZN5-F1
#
_entry.id   AF-L8IZN5-F1
#
_cell.length_a   1.000
_cell.length_b   1.000
_cell.length_c   1.000
_cell.angle_alpha   90.00
_cell.angle_beta   90.00
_cell.angle_gamma   90.00
#
_symmetry.space_group_name_H-M   'P 1'
#
loop_
_entity.id
_entity.type
_entity.pdbx_description
1 polymer ?
#
loop_
_entity_poly.entity_id
_entity_poly.type
_entity_poly.pdbx_seq_one_letter_code
_entity_poly.pdbx_strand_id
1 'polypeptide(L)'
;ADFNAKRKKKVAEIYQALNSEPTDVAALRRMAISEGGLLTDEIRRKVWPKLLNVNTNDPPPISGKNLRQMSKDYQQVLLDVRRSLRRFPPGMPEEQREGLQEELIDIILLILERNPQLHYYQGYHDIVVTFLLVLGERLATSLVEKLSTHHLRDFMDPTMDNTKHILNYLMPIIDQVNPELHDFMQSAEVGTIFALSWLITWFGHVLSDFRHVVRLYDFFLACHPLMPIYFAAVIVLYREQEVLDCDCDMASVHHLLSQIPQDLPYETLISRAGDLFVQFPPSELAREAAAPPPPRETAASTFKDFELASAQQRPDMVLRQRFRGLLRPDERTKDVLTKPRTNRFVKLAVMGLTVALGAAALAVVKSALEWAPKFQLQLFP
;
A
#
# COMPACT_ATOMS: atom_id res chain seq x y z
N ALA A 1 20.92 28.82 2.76
CA ALA A 1 20.03 29.38 1.71
C ALA A 1 19.55 28.31 0.73
N ASP A 2 20.44 27.43 0.24
CA ASP A 2 20.13 26.39 -0.77
C ASP A 2 19.11 25.32 -0.30
N PHE A 3 19.23 24.81 0.93
CA PHE A 3 18.31 23.77 1.45
C PHE A 3 16.84 24.24 1.52
N ASN A 4 16.61 25.48 1.97
CA ASN A 4 15.27 26.05 2.02
C ASN A 4 14.69 26.30 0.61
N ALA A 5 15.55 26.59 -0.38
CA ALA A 5 15.13 26.74 -1.77
C ALA A 5 14.72 25.38 -2.36
N LYS A 6 15.51 24.32 -2.14
CA LYS A 6 15.17 22.94 -2.54
C LYS A 6 13.86 22.48 -1.92
N ARG A 7 13.66 22.72 -0.62
CA ARG A 7 12.39 22.39 0.06
C ARG A 7 11.20 23.13 -0.55
N LYS A 8 11.31 24.44 -0.80
CA LYS A 8 10.25 25.23 -1.43
C LYS A 8 9.91 24.72 -2.84
N LYS A 9 10.94 24.40 -3.64
CA LYS A 9 10.78 23.82 -4.98
C LYS A 9 10.05 22.48 -4.92
N LYS A 10 10.47 21.58 -4.02
CA LYS A 10 9.81 20.28 -3.82
C LYS A 10 8.34 20.41 -3.44
N VAL A 11 8.01 21.33 -2.52
CA VAL A 11 6.60 21.61 -2.16
C VAL A 11 5.80 22.07 -3.37
N ALA A 12 6.36 22.97 -4.19
CA ALA A 12 5.68 23.46 -5.40
C ALA A 12 5.44 22.33 -6.41
N GLU A 13 6.43 21.46 -6.65
CA GLU A 13 6.31 20.30 -7.53
C GLU A 13 5.24 19.31 -7.05
N ILE A 14 5.17 19.04 -5.74
CA ILE A 14 4.13 18.18 -5.16
C ILE A 14 2.73 18.76 -5.41
N TYR A 15 2.53 20.06 -5.16
CA TYR A 15 1.24 20.70 -5.41
C TYR A 15 0.89 20.77 -6.89
N GLN A 16 1.88 20.97 -7.77
CA GLN A 16 1.68 20.90 -9.22
C GLN A 16 1.19 19.50 -9.64
N ALA A 17 1.82 18.43 -9.12
CA ALA A 17 1.41 17.06 -9.42
C ALA A 17 0.00 16.74 -8.88
N LEU A 18 -0.34 17.22 -7.68
CA LEU A 18 -1.67 17.08 -7.08
C LEU A 18 -2.77 17.76 -7.91
N ASN A 19 -2.47 18.94 -8.46
CA ASN A 19 -3.43 19.77 -9.20
C ASN A 19 -3.48 19.46 -10.70
N SER A 20 -2.69 18.49 -11.18
CA SER A 20 -2.72 18.04 -12.58
C SER A 20 -3.97 17.19 -12.85
N GLU A 21 -4.47 17.20 -14.10
CA GLU A 21 -5.59 16.37 -14.55
C GLU A 21 -5.17 15.45 -15.72
N PRO A 22 -5.08 14.12 -15.51
CA PRO A 22 -5.22 13.42 -14.24
C PRO A 22 -4.06 13.74 -13.27
N THR A 23 -4.27 13.48 -11.97
CA THR A 23 -3.23 13.66 -10.94
C THR A 23 -1.97 12.89 -11.31
N ASP A 24 -0.79 13.53 -11.29
CA ASP A 24 0.48 12.87 -11.62
C ASP A 24 1.00 12.05 -10.42
N VAL A 25 0.40 10.87 -10.23
CA VAL A 25 0.78 9.93 -9.16
C VAL A 25 2.23 9.47 -9.30
N ALA A 26 2.76 9.40 -10.52
CA ALA A 26 4.15 9.02 -10.76
C ALA A 26 5.12 10.09 -10.22
N ALA A 27 4.82 11.37 -10.43
CA ALA A 27 5.57 12.46 -9.79
C ALA A 27 5.48 12.40 -8.27
N LEU A 28 4.29 12.14 -7.72
CA LEU A 28 4.11 12.00 -6.27
C LEU A 28 4.94 10.85 -5.69
N ARG A 29 5.01 9.71 -6.37
CA ARG A 29 5.89 8.58 -5.99
C ARG A 29 7.36 8.99 -6.00
N ARG A 30 7.85 9.65 -7.06
CA ARG A 30 9.22 10.17 -7.11
C ARG A 30 9.52 11.14 -5.96
N MET A 31 8.57 12.00 -5.62
CA MET A 31 8.73 12.95 -4.51
C MET A 31 8.77 12.26 -3.14
N ALA A 32 7.96 11.22 -2.94
CA ALA A 32 7.96 10.43 -1.71
C ALA A 32 9.23 9.58 -1.53
N ILE A 33 9.81 9.08 -2.63
CA ILE A 33 11.07 8.31 -2.62
C ILE A 33 12.28 9.23 -2.37
N SER A 34 12.35 10.36 -3.08
CA SER A 34 13.47 11.30 -2.99
C SER A 34 13.69 11.90 -1.60
N GLU A 35 14.92 12.39 -1.36
CA GLU A 35 15.41 12.93 -0.09
C GLU A 35 14.38 13.80 0.65
N GLY A 36 14.13 13.50 1.93
CA GLY A 36 13.19 14.19 2.79
C GLY A 36 11.72 13.82 2.60
N GLY A 37 11.39 12.96 1.63
CA GLY A 37 10.03 12.45 1.41
C GLY A 37 9.00 13.57 1.16
N LEU A 38 7.82 13.45 1.76
CA LEU A 38 6.71 14.38 1.55
C LEU A 38 6.73 15.62 2.46
N LEU A 39 7.76 15.77 3.29
CA LEU A 39 8.11 16.95 4.09
C LEU A 39 7.17 17.30 5.26
N THR A 40 5.84 17.23 5.11
CA THR A 40 4.86 17.62 6.15
C THR A 40 3.62 16.74 6.15
N ASP A 41 2.97 16.63 7.32
CA ASP A 41 1.75 15.84 7.48
C ASP A 41 0.56 16.42 6.69
N GLU A 42 0.55 17.74 6.46
CA GLU A 42 -0.44 18.38 5.59
C GLU A 42 -0.35 17.88 4.14
N ILE A 43 0.87 17.72 3.63
CA ILE A 43 1.10 17.15 2.30
C ILE A 43 0.73 15.66 2.30
N ARG A 44 1.11 14.90 3.34
CA ARG A 44 0.79 13.47 3.47
C ARG A 44 -0.72 13.20 3.45
N ARG A 45 -1.50 14.05 4.13
CA ARG A 45 -2.98 14.00 4.10
C ARG A 45 -3.57 14.11 2.68
N LYS A 46 -2.87 14.74 1.74
CA LYS A 46 -3.27 14.85 0.33
C LYS A 46 -2.67 13.76 -0.54
N VAL A 47 -1.42 13.35 -0.27
CA VAL A 47 -0.63 12.48 -1.15
C VAL A 47 -0.77 10.99 -0.81
N TRP A 48 -0.77 10.59 0.47
CA TRP A 48 -0.91 9.17 0.84
C TRP A 48 -2.19 8.53 0.27
N PRO A 49 -3.37 9.19 0.24
CA PRO A 49 -4.55 8.62 -0.41
C PRO A 49 -4.33 8.36 -1.91
N LYS A 50 -3.56 9.23 -2.58
CA LYS A 50 -3.22 9.07 -3.99
C LYS A 50 -2.26 7.91 -4.22
N LEU A 51 -1.27 7.73 -3.35
CA LEU A 51 -0.34 6.60 -3.40
C LEU A 51 -1.05 5.26 -3.16
N LEU A 52 -2.03 5.25 -2.24
CA LEU A 52 -2.82 4.06 -1.92
C LEU A 52 -4.04 3.81 -2.83
N ASN A 53 -4.26 4.70 -3.80
CA ASN A 53 -5.44 4.65 -4.67
C ASN A 53 -6.78 4.62 -3.91
N VAL A 54 -6.87 5.44 -2.87
CA VAL A 54 -8.08 5.61 -2.05
C VAL A 54 -8.76 6.92 -2.41
N ASN A 55 -10.05 6.85 -2.72
CA ASN A 55 -10.86 8.03 -2.97
C ASN A 55 -11.31 8.65 -1.64
N THR A 56 -10.86 9.87 -1.36
CA THR A 56 -11.20 10.59 -0.13
C THR A 56 -12.64 11.08 -0.08
N ASN A 57 -13.38 11.02 -1.20
CA ASN A 57 -14.79 11.42 -1.27
C ASN A 57 -15.74 10.28 -0.88
N ASP A 58 -15.23 9.06 -0.75
CA ASP A 58 -16.05 7.94 -0.31
C ASP A 58 -16.40 8.14 1.17
N PRO A 59 -17.65 7.83 1.59
CA PRO A 59 -18.04 7.98 2.98
C PRO A 59 -17.14 7.11 3.86
N PRO A 60 -16.72 7.62 5.04
CA PRO A 60 -15.89 6.84 5.94
C PRO A 60 -16.63 5.56 6.35
N PRO A 61 -15.92 4.45 6.57
CA PRO A 61 -16.52 3.23 7.09
C PRO A 61 -17.29 3.54 8.38
N ILE A 62 -18.57 3.18 8.43
CA ILE A 62 -19.41 3.39 9.61
C ILE A 62 -19.33 2.13 10.47
N SER A 63 -19.02 2.30 11.74
CA SER A 63 -19.06 1.21 12.73
C SER A 63 -20.49 0.73 12.97
N GLY A 64 -20.68 -0.58 13.03
CA GLY A 64 -21.89 -1.18 13.58
C GLY A 64 -22.09 -0.79 15.06
N LYS A 65 -23.33 -0.83 15.54
CA LYS A 65 -23.59 -0.74 16.99
C LYS A 65 -22.93 -1.94 17.67
N ASN A 66 -22.27 -1.71 18.81
CA ASN A 66 -21.62 -2.75 19.64
C ASN A 66 -20.34 -3.39 19.05
N LEU A 67 -19.61 -2.71 18.15
CA LEU A 67 -18.36 -3.20 17.54
C LEU A 67 -17.40 -3.85 18.56
N ARG A 68 -17.10 -3.17 19.67
CA ARG A 68 -16.19 -3.67 20.71
C ARG A 68 -16.69 -4.94 21.41
N GLN A 69 -18.00 -5.07 21.60
CA GLN A 69 -18.60 -6.23 22.28
C GLN A 69 -18.63 -7.46 21.37
N MET A 70 -18.79 -7.25 20.06
CA MET A 70 -18.84 -8.32 19.07
C MET A 70 -17.45 -8.75 18.58
N SER A 71 -16.43 -7.94 18.80
CA SER A 71 -15.07 -8.19 18.33
C SER A 71 -14.34 -9.21 19.20
N LYS A 72 -14.01 -10.37 18.61
CA LYS A 72 -13.20 -11.41 19.28
C LYS A 72 -11.81 -10.91 19.73
N ASP A 73 -11.24 -9.97 18.98
CA ASP A 73 -9.87 -9.47 19.20
C ASP A 73 -9.81 -8.26 20.15
N TYR A 74 -10.95 -7.76 20.66
CA TYR A 74 -11.00 -6.52 21.46
C TYR A 74 -10.05 -6.52 22.65
N GLN A 75 -10.02 -7.60 23.43
CA GLN A 75 -9.15 -7.69 24.61
C GLN A 75 -7.66 -7.64 24.23
N GLN A 76 -7.27 -8.32 23.15
CA GLN A 76 -5.90 -8.30 22.67
C GLN A 76 -5.50 -6.91 22.17
N VAL A 77 -6.35 -6.30 21.34
CA VAL A 77 -6.13 -4.93 20.82
C VAL A 77 -6.03 -3.91 21.96
N LEU A 78 -6.90 -4.00 22.96
CA LEU A 78 -6.87 -3.13 24.13
C LEU A 78 -5.55 -3.24 24.90
N LEU A 79 -5.05 -4.47 25.14
CA LEU A 79 -3.78 -4.69 25.82
C LEU A 79 -2.59 -4.16 25.02
N ASP A 80 -2.61 -4.30 23.70
CA ASP A 80 -1.55 -3.83 22.82
C ASP A 80 -1.51 -2.30 22.74
N VAL A 81 -2.66 -1.65 22.58
CA VAL A 81 -2.78 -0.18 22.56
C VAL A 81 -2.37 0.46 23.90
N ARG A 82 -2.66 -0.21 25.02
CA ARG A 82 -2.21 0.27 26.34
C ARG A 82 -0.69 0.21 26.50
N ARG A 83 -0.02 -0.72 25.81
CA ARG A 83 1.45 -0.89 25.84
C ARG A 83 2.18 0.06 24.90
N SER A 84 1.49 0.69 23.94
CA SER A 84 2.09 1.54 22.90
C SER A 84 2.27 3.02 23.28
N LEU A 85 2.35 3.34 24.59
CA LEU A 85 2.47 4.72 25.08
C LEU A 85 3.66 5.49 24.48
N ARG A 86 4.76 4.80 24.20
CA ARG A 86 5.99 5.39 23.61
C ARG A 86 5.79 5.95 22.21
N ARG A 87 4.69 5.61 21.52
CA ARG A 87 4.41 6.07 20.16
C ARG A 87 3.76 7.45 20.10
N PHE A 88 3.25 7.94 21.23
CA PHE A 88 2.66 9.27 21.31
C PHE A 88 3.74 10.32 21.59
N PRO A 89 3.64 11.53 21.01
CA PRO A 89 4.60 12.60 21.25
C PRO A 89 4.82 12.90 22.74
N PRO A 90 6.07 13.08 23.20
CA PRO A 90 6.35 13.45 24.58
C PRO A 90 5.73 14.83 24.87
N GLY A 91 4.86 14.88 25.89
CA GLY A 91 4.14 16.11 26.27
C GLY A 91 2.70 16.20 25.75
N MET A 92 2.20 15.18 25.03
CA MET A 92 0.78 15.09 24.71
C MET A 92 -0.07 14.97 26.01
N PRO A 93 -1.13 15.78 26.18
CA PRO A 93 -2.04 15.66 27.31
C PRO A 93 -2.64 14.26 27.44
N GLU A 94 -2.81 13.78 28.66
CA GLU A 94 -3.34 12.44 28.95
C GLU A 94 -4.74 12.23 28.34
N GLU A 95 -5.65 13.18 28.53
CA GLU A 95 -7.01 13.11 27.98
C GLU A 95 -7.01 13.01 26.44
N GLN A 96 -6.14 13.78 25.78
CA GLN A 96 -5.99 13.72 24.33
C GLN A 96 -5.42 12.36 23.88
N ARG A 97 -4.43 11.85 24.60
CA ARG A 97 -3.82 10.54 24.33
C ARG A 97 -4.84 9.41 24.51
N GLU A 98 -5.60 9.42 25.59
CA GLU A 98 -6.65 8.44 25.84
C GLU A 98 -7.71 8.48 24.73
N GLY A 99 -8.14 9.68 24.30
CA GLY A 99 -9.02 9.82 23.15
C GLY A 99 -8.47 9.16 21.87
N LEU A 100 -7.19 9.38 21.56
CA LEU A 100 -6.54 8.74 20.41
C LEU A 100 -6.37 7.22 20.59
N GLN A 101 -6.18 6.72 21.80
CA GLN A 101 -6.13 5.29 22.08
C GLN A 101 -7.50 4.63 21.83
N GLU A 102 -8.58 5.30 22.23
CA GLU A 102 -9.95 4.84 21.96
C GLU A 102 -10.25 4.82 20.45
N GLU A 103 -9.90 5.88 19.72
CA GLU A 103 -10.00 5.94 18.26
C GLU A 103 -9.17 4.83 17.60
N LEU A 104 -7.94 4.60 18.07
CA LEU A 104 -7.06 3.55 17.54
C LEU A 104 -7.68 2.16 17.68
N ILE A 105 -8.27 1.85 18.84
CA ILE A 105 -8.98 0.60 19.07
C ILE A 105 -10.13 0.46 18.08
N ASP A 106 -10.97 1.49 17.95
CA ASP A 106 -12.14 1.44 17.08
C ASP A 106 -11.76 1.28 15.60
N ILE A 107 -10.70 1.94 15.14
CA ILE A 107 -10.18 1.77 13.77
C ILE A 107 -9.75 0.32 13.51
N ILE A 108 -8.96 -0.27 14.40
CA ILE A 108 -8.46 -1.64 14.23
C ILE A 108 -9.65 -2.62 14.16
N LEU A 109 -10.58 -2.51 15.10
CA LEU A 109 -11.73 -3.41 15.17
C LEU A 109 -12.65 -3.26 13.95
N LEU A 110 -12.87 -2.03 13.48
CA LEU A 110 -13.71 -1.77 12.32
C LEU A 110 -13.11 -2.37 11.03
N ILE A 111 -11.79 -2.29 10.87
CA ILE A 111 -11.11 -2.90 9.72
C ILE A 111 -11.26 -4.43 9.76
N LEU A 112 -11.07 -5.05 10.93
CA LEU A 112 -11.19 -6.50 11.09
C LEU A 112 -12.64 -6.99 10.91
N GLU A 113 -13.63 -6.24 11.42
CA GLU A 113 -15.06 -6.56 11.23
C GLU A 113 -15.42 -6.57 9.73
N ARG A 114 -14.95 -5.58 8.98
CA ARG A 114 -15.26 -5.43 7.55
C ARG A 114 -14.50 -6.40 6.66
N ASN A 115 -13.38 -6.94 7.16
CA ASN A 115 -12.48 -7.80 6.42
C ASN A 115 -12.23 -9.08 7.24
N PRO A 116 -13.23 -9.98 7.35
CA PRO A 116 -13.17 -11.16 8.21
C PRO A 116 -12.07 -12.16 7.82
N GLN A 117 -11.48 -12.02 6.63
CA GLN A 117 -10.30 -12.77 6.19
C GLN A 117 -9.00 -12.31 6.86
N LEU A 118 -8.97 -11.09 7.41
CA LEU A 118 -7.79 -10.54 8.07
C LEU A 118 -7.75 -10.96 9.55
N HIS A 119 -6.56 -11.31 10.00
CA HIS A 119 -6.28 -11.74 11.36
C HIS A 119 -5.40 -10.70 12.03
N TYR A 120 -5.76 -10.29 13.25
CA TYR A 120 -4.95 -9.38 14.03
C TYR A 120 -3.62 -10.02 14.42
N TYR A 121 -2.52 -9.27 14.27
CA TYR A 121 -1.21 -9.65 14.80
C TYR A 121 -0.67 -8.56 15.73
N GLN A 122 0.12 -8.98 16.72
CA GLN A 122 0.76 -8.06 17.65
C GLN A 122 1.82 -7.23 16.93
N GLY A 123 1.61 -5.92 16.87
CA GLY A 123 2.42 -4.97 16.11
C GLY A 123 1.61 -4.20 15.06
N TYR A 124 0.44 -4.70 14.65
CA TYR A 124 -0.42 -4.00 13.69
C TYR A 124 -0.83 -2.60 14.19
N HIS A 125 -1.06 -2.46 15.50
CA HIS A 125 -1.39 -1.18 16.13
C HIS A 125 -0.29 -0.12 15.97
N ASP A 126 1.00 -0.50 15.86
CA ASP A 126 2.10 0.43 15.60
C ASP A 126 1.98 1.08 14.21
N ILE A 127 1.40 0.35 13.24
CA ILE A 127 1.11 0.90 11.93
C ILE A 127 -0.10 1.83 12.02
N VAL A 128 -1.20 1.36 12.59
CA VAL A 128 -2.46 2.12 12.63
C VAL A 128 -2.29 3.44 13.39
N VAL A 129 -1.58 3.46 14.53
CA VAL A 129 -1.34 4.69 15.30
C VAL A 129 -0.54 5.73 14.49
N THR A 130 0.39 5.28 13.65
CA THR A 130 1.17 6.18 12.80
C THR A 130 0.26 6.87 11.78
N PHE A 131 -0.67 6.13 11.16
CA PHE A 131 -1.67 6.71 10.26
C PHE A 131 -2.64 7.64 11.01
N LEU A 132 -3.08 7.25 12.21
CA LEU A 132 -3.96 8.06 13.05
C LEU A 132 -3.34 9.42 13.39
N LEU A 133 -2.08 9.43 13.83
CA LEU A 133 -1.38 10.66 14.21
C LEU A 133 -1.15 11.60 13.02
N VAL A 134 -0.93 11.08 11.81
CA VAL A 134 -0.68 11.89 10.61
C VAL A 134 -1.97 12.39 9.96
N LEU A 135 -2.98 11.52 9.87
CA LEU A 135 -4.18 11.73 9.04
C LEU A 135 -5.45 12.04 9.82
N GLY A 136 -5.50 11.67 11.10
CA GLY A 136 -6.73 11.60 11.88
C GLY A 136 -7.59 10.37 11.55
N GLU A 137 -8.56 10.09 12.43
CA GLU A 137 -9.38 8.87 12.43
C GLU A 137 -9.93 8.50 11.04
N ARG A 138 -10.73 9.39 10.43
CA ARG A 138 -11.50 9.06 9.21
C ARG A 138 -10.63 8.63 8.03
N LEU A 139 -9.55 9.38 7.76
CA LEU A 139 -8.65 9.05 6.66
C LEU A 139 -7.78 7.85 7.01
N ALA A 140 -7.35 7.72 8.28
CA ALA A 140 -6.60 6.57 8.74
C ALA A 140 -7.38 5.27 8.52
N THR A 141 -8.67 5.21 8.86
CA THR A 141 -9.49 4.00 8.65
C THR A 141 -9.49 3.55 7.19
N SER A 142 -9.80 4.45 6.25
CA SER A 142 -9.89 4.11 4.83
C SER A 142 -8.54 3.71 4.23
N LEU A 143 -7.46 4.40 4.62
CA LEU A 143 -6.12 4.12 4.10
C LEU A 143 -5.56 2.83 4.68
N VAL A 144 -5.71 2.62 5.99
CA VAL A 144 -5.24 1.41 6.65
C VAL A 144 -6.06 0.19 6.22
N GLU A 145 -7.36 0.30 5.96
CA GLU A 145 -8.15 -0.80 5.36
C GLU A 145 -7.58 -1.22 4.01
N LYS A 146 -7.28 -0.25 3.14
CA LYS A 146 -6.66 -0.50 1.84
C LYS A 146 -5.26 -1.10 1.98
N LEU A 147 -4.47 -0.58 2.92
CA LEU A 147 -3.12 -1.07 3.20
C LEU A 147 -3.14 -2.52 3.71
N SER A 148 -4.10 -2.85 4.57
CA SER A 148 -4.28 -4.16 5.21
C SER A 148 -4.69 -5.25 4.23
N THR A 149 -5.48 -4.88 3.23
CA THR A 149 -5.89 -5.81 2.15
C THR A 149 -4.85 -5.97 1.06
N HIS A 150 -3.77 -5.16 1.07
CA HIS A 150 -2.73 -5.16 0.05
C HIS A 150 -1.35 -5.38 0.68
N HIS A 151 -0.69 -4.33 1.16
CA HIS A 151 0.72 -4.38 1.59
C HIS A 151 0.92 -5.22 2.85
N LEU A 152 -0.03 -5.20 3.79
CA LEU A 152 0.07 -5.95 5.04
C LEU A 152 -0.70 -7.27 5.02
N ARG A 153 -1.33 -7.62 3.89
CA ARG A 153 -2.20 -8.79 3.79
C ARG A 153 -1.52 -10.05 4.28
N ASP A 154 -0.28 -10.27 3.83
CA ASP A 154 0.50 -11.46 4.13
C ASP A 154 0.96 -11.53 5.60
N PHE A 155 0.90 -10.42 6.34
CA PHE A 155 1.11 -10.37 7.80
C PHE A 155 -0.18 -10.64 8.59
N MET A 156 -1.34 -10.48 7.94
CA MET A 156 -2.68 -10.65 8.53
C MET A 156 -3.32 -11.99 8.15
N ASP A 157 -2.53 -12.94 7.64
CA ASP A 157 -3.00 -14.30 7.43
C ASP A 157 -3.16 -15.06 8.76
N PRO A 158 -3.96 -16.14 8.80
CA PRO A 158 -4.16 -16.93 10.01
C PRO A 158 -2.86 -17.52 10.57
N THR A 159 -1.86 -17.76 9.72
CA THR A 159 -0.54 -18.27 10.09
C THR A 159 0.56 -17.30 9.64
N MET A 160 1.70 -17.30 10.34
CA MET A 160 2.85 -16.45 9.97
C MET A 160 3.70 -17.04 8.84
N ASP A 161 3.22 -18.05 8.11
CA ASP A 161 4.04 -18.72 7.10
C ASP A 161 4.35 -17.80 5.92
N ASN A 162 3.39 -16.96 5.50
CA ASN A 162 3.64 -15.95 4.48
C ASN A 162 4.57 -14.84 4.97
N THR A 163 4.49 -14.47 6.25
CA THR A 163 5.44 -13.54 6.85
C THR A 163 6.87 -14.12 6.88
N LYS A 164 7.02 -15.40 7.23
CA LYS A 164 8.30 -16.13 7.16
C LYS A 164 8.81 -16.21 5.72
N HIS A 165 7.93 -16.43 4.74
CA HIS A 165 8.30 -16.41 3.33
C HIS A 165 8.87 -15.05 2.91
N ILE A 166 8.28 -13.93 3.36
CA ILE A 166 8.85 -12.59 3.14
C ILE A 166 10.23 -12.45 3.80
N LEU A 167 10.41 -12.96 5.02
CA LEU A 167 11.71 -12.94 5.71
C LEU A 167 12.79 -13.76 5.01
N ASN A 168 12.42 -14.82 4.28
CA ASN A 168 13.37 -15.66 3.54
C ASN A 168 14.04 -14.93 2.37
N TYR A 169 13.54 -13.75 1.96
CA TYR A 169 14.25 -12.90 1.00
C TYR A 169 15.48 -12.21 1.61
N LEU A 170 15.58 -12.10 2.94
CA LEU A 170 16.67 -11.37 3.60
C LEU A 170 18.05 -11.96 3.32
N MET A 171 18.23 -13.26 3.56
CA MET A 171 19.53 -13.92 3.41
C MET A 171 20.03 -13.93 1.95
N PRO A 172 19.22 -14.25 0.93
CA PRO A 172 19.62 -14.13 -0.47
C PRO A 172 20.02 -12.69 -0.87
N ILE A 173 19.31 -11.67 -0.36
CA ILE A 173 19.68 -10.28 -0.64
C ILE A 173 21.06 -9.95 -0.03
N ILE A 174 21.34 -10.43 1.18
CA ILE A 174 22.63 -10.22 1.84
C ILE A 174 23.73 -10.96 1.08
N ASP A 175 23.51 -12.22 0.69
CA ASP A 175 24.47 -13.04 -0.06
C ASP A 175 24.92 -12.38 -1.36
N GLN A 176 23.97 -11.81 -2.11
CA GLN A 176 24.26 -11.12 -3.37
C GLN A 176 25.13 -9.85 -3.21
N VAL A 177 25.17 -9.26 -2.02
CA VAL A 177 25.95 -8.02 -1.76
C VAL A 177 27.22 -8.29 -0.97
N ASN A 178 27.13 -9.11 0.07
CA ASN A 178 28.23 -9.46 0.96
C ASN A 178 28.12 -10.95 1.36
N PRO A 179 28.72 -11.87 0.57
CA PRO A 179 28.77 -13.30 0.87
C PRO A 179 29.47 -13.63 2.20
N GLU A 180 30.49 -12.85 2.61
CA GLU A 180 31.20 -13.06 3.87
C GLU A 180 30.28 -12.85 5.07
N LEU A 181 29.50 -11.76 5.05
CA LEU A 181 28.49 -11.50 6.08
C LEU A 181 27.39 -12.57 6.09
N HIS A 182 26.95 -13.00 4.90
CA HIS A 182 25.98 -14.07 4.76
C HIS A 182 26.49 -15.38 5.41
N ASP A 183 27.70 -15.82 5.07
CA ASP A 183 28.30 -17.06 5.55
C ASP A 183 28.53 -17.02 7.07
N PHE A 184 28.93 -15.86 7.60
CA PHE A 184 29.02 -15.64 9.05
C PHE A 184 27.66 -15.79 9.74
N MET A 185 26.62 -15.12 9.21
CA MET A 185 25.28 -15.21 9.78
C MET A 185 24.67 -16.62 9.67
N GLN A 186 24.98 -17.35 8.59
CA GLN A 186 24.60 -18.76 8.47
C GLN A 186 25.33 -19.62 9.50
N SER A 187 26.63 -19.43 9.69
CA SER A 187 27.44 -20.16 10.67
C SER A 187 26.99 -19.89 12.12
N ALA A 188 26.55 -18.67 12.41
CA ALA A 188 25.97 -18.30 13.69
C ALA A 188 24.54 -18.84 13.91
N GLU A 189 23.89 -19.44 12.90
CA GLU A 189 22.53 -19.97 12.96
C GLU A 189 21.47 -18.94 13.42
N VAL A 190 21.70 -17.65 13.17
CA VAL A 190 20.83 -16.56 13.67
C VAL A 190 19.43 -16.57 13.02
N GLY A 191 19.31 -17.09 11.81
CA GLY A 191 18.08 -17.05 11.02
C GLY A 191 17.66 -15.62 10.67
N THR A 192 16.35 -15.38 10.53
CA THR A 192 15.79 -14.07 10.08
C THR A 192 14.74 -13.49 11.02
N ILE A 193 14.48 -14.15 12.15
CA ILE A 193 13.40 -13.79 13.08
C ILE A 193 13.64 -12.43 13.76
N PHE A 194 14.89 -12.00 13.92
CA PHE A 194 15.22 -10.68 14.47
C PHE A 194 14.56 -9.54 13.67
N ALA A 195 14.41 -9.71 12.35
CA ALA A 195 13.82 -8.72 11.45
C ALA A 195 12.28 -8.75 11.42
N LEU A 196 11.65 -9.78 11.99
CA LEU A 196 10.19 -9.94 11.98
C LEU A 196 9.48 -8.69 12.53
N SER A 197 9.93 -8.22 13.71
CA SER A 197 9.35 -7.04 14.36
C SER A 197 9.49 -5.78 13.51
N TRP A 198 10.54 -5.67 12.69
CA TRP A 198 10.79 -4.52 11.84
C TRP A 198 9.77 -4.48 10.71
N LEU A 199 9.53 -5.62 10.07
CA LEU A 199 8.62 -5.73 8.93
C LEU A 199 7.17 -5.51 9.35
N ILE A 200 6.71 -6.21 10.40
CA ILE A 200 5.29 -6.18 10.79
C ILE A 200 4.89 -4.84 11.44
N THR A 201 5.86 -4.03 11.89
CA THR A 201 5.58 -2.69 12.45
C THR A 201 6.05 -1.55 11.54
N TRP A 202 6.51 -1.86 10.33
CA TRP A 202 7.17 -0.90 9.42
C TRP A 202 8.22 -0.04 10.16
N PHE A 203 9.05 -0.70 10.97
CA PHE A 203 10.10 -0.13 11.82
C PHE A 203 9.60 0.83 12.91
N GLY A 204 8.30 1.09 12.99
CA GLY A 204 7.71 2.04 13.94
C GLY A 204 7.96 1.66 15.40
N HIS A 205 8.03 0.36 15.70
CA HIS A 205 8.29 -0.12 17.06
C HIS A 205 9.73 0.14 17.52
N VAL A 206 10.70 0.10 16.59
CA VAL A 206 12.12 0.14 16.92
C VAL A 206 12.71 1.54 16.82
N LEU A 207 12.16 2.38 15.96
CA LEU A 207 12.61 3.75 15.76
C LEU A 207 11.97 4.71 16.77
N SER A 208 12.79 5.48 17.48
CA SER A 208 12.31 6.44 18.49
C SER A 208 11.86 7.77 17.92
N ASP A 209 12.50 8.27 16.84
CA ASP A 209 12.09 9.52 16.20
C ASP A 209 10.92 9.28 15.24
N PHE A 210 9.73 9.75 15.63
CA PHE A 210 8.51 9.68 14.82
C PHE A 210 8.69 10.27 13.42
N ARG A 211 9.54 11.28 13.24
CA ARG A 211 9.78 11.89 11.92
C ARG A 211 10.47 10.92 10.95
N HIS A 212 11.41 10.10 11.45
CA HIS A 212 12.06 9.07 10.64
C HIS A 212 11.07 7.96 10.26
N VAL A 213 10.19 7.57 11.20
CA VAL A 213 9.12 6.60 10.92
C VAL A 213 8.22 7.11 9.79
N VAL A 214 7.69 8.33 9.92
CA VAL A 214 6.78 8.86 8.89
C VAL A 214 7.50 9.07 7.54
N ARG A 215 8.80 9.39 7.54
CA ARG A 215 9.62 9.44 6.33
C ARG A 215 9.77 8.07 5.66
N LEU A 216 9.90 6.99 6.43
CA LEU A 216 9.89 5.63 5.89
C LEU A 216 8.51 5.24 5.34
N TYR A 217 7.43 5.72 5.96
CA TYR A 217 6.07 5.48 5.44
C TYR A 217 5.88 6.16 4.08
N ASP A 218 6.40 7.38 3.89
CA ASP A 218 6.43 8.02 2.57
C ASP A 218 7.09 7.10 1.53
N PHE A 219 8.22 6.48 1.88
CA PHE A 219 8.96 5.57 1.02
C PHE A 219 8.21 4.26 0.75
N PHE A 220 7.75 3.56 1.78
CA PHE A 220 7.06 2.26 1.63
C PHE A 220 5.75 2.39 0.86
N LEU A 221 4.98 3.46 1.06
CA LEU A 221 3.74 3.70 0.31
C LEU A 221 3.98 4.00 -1.18
N ALA A 222 5.17 4.48 -1.54
CA ALA A 222 5.53 4.78 -2.92
C ALA A 222 6.16 3.59 -3.66
N CYS A 223 6.51 2.52 -2.93
CA CYS A 223 7.31 1.40 -3.40
C CYS A 223 6.54 0.06 -3.39
N HIS A 224 7.19 -0.98 -3.87
CA HIS A 224 6.67 -2.35 -3.86
C HIS A 224 6.47 -2.86 -2.40
N PRO A 225 5.50 -3.75 -2.11
CA PRO A 225 5.21 -4.21 -0.74
C PRO A 225 6.36 -4.95 -0.06
N LEU A 226 7.31 -5.49 -0.84
CA LEU A 226 8.53 -6.11 -0.35
C LEU A 226 9.65 -5.11 -0.04
N MET A 227 9.50 -3.81 -0.34
CA MET A 227 10.53 -2.81 -0.04
C MET A 227 11.01 -2.80 1.43
N PRO A 228 10.16 -3.04 2.45
CA PRO A 228 10.62 -3.16 3.84
C PRO A 228 11.67 -4.25 4.07
N ILE A 229 11.67 -5.36 3.32
CA ILE A 229 12.71 -6.40 3.46
C ILE A 229 14.06 -5.95 2.88
N TYR A 230 14.05 -5.17 1.80
CA TYR A 230 15.27 -4.56 1.25
C TYR A 230 15.84 -3.51 2.20
N PHE A 231 14.96 -2.73 2.84
CA PHE A 231 15.38 -1.78 3.86
C PHE A 231 15.99 -2.49 5.08
N ALA A 232 15.42 -3.61 5.50
CA ALA A 232 16.02 -4.46 6.54
C ALA A 232 17.41 -4.98 6.13
N ALA A 233 17.56 -5.49 4.90
CA ALA A 233 18.84 -5.97 4.38
C ALA A 233 19.91 -4.86 4.38
N VAL A 234 19.55 -3.65 3.96
CA VAL A 234 20.46 -2.51 3.95
C VAL A 234 20.89 -2.09 5.36
N ILE A 235 20.03 -2.23 6.37
CA ILE A 235 20.42 -2.00 7.77
C ILE A 235 21.45 -3.04 8.22
N VAL A 236 21.22 -4.32 7.91
CA VAL A 236 22.16 -5.41 8.27
C VAL A 236 23.51 -5.20 7.58
N LEU A 237 23.51 -4.92 6.27
CA LEU A 237 24.71 -4.63 5.48
C LEU A 237 25.44 -3.38 5.98
N TYR A 238 24.72 -2.35 6.42
CA TYR A 238 25.35 -1.16 6.99
C TYR A 238 26.12 -1.47 8.29
N ARG A 239 25.67 -2.48 9.04
CA ARG A 239 26.26 -2.91 10.31
C ARG A 239 27.15 -4.14 10.16
N GLU A 240 27.62 -4.43 8.95
CA GLU A 240 28.41 -5.65 8.65
C GLU A 240 29.61 -5.82 9.59
N GLN A 241 30.35 -4.74 9.88
CA GLN A 241 31.54 -4.80 10.74
C GLN A 241 31.16 -5.17 12.17
N GLU A 242 30.10 -4.58 12.73
CA GLU A 242 29.62 -4.92 14.07
C GLU A 242 29.17 -6.38 14.17
N VAL A 243 28.57 -6.91 13.10
CA VAL A 243 28.11 -8.31 13.04
C VAL A 243 29.31 -9.26 12.94
N LEU A 244 30.28 -8.97 12.07
CA LEU A 244 31.48 -9.79 11.89
C LEU A 244 32.41 -9.78 13.13
N ASP A 245 32.38 -8.69 13.91
CA ASP A 245 33.14 -8.57 15.16
C ASP A 245 32.45 -9.24 16.36
N CYS A 246 31.21 -9.72 16.23
CA CYS A 246 30.52 -10.45 17.30
C CYS A 246 31.03 -11.88 17.45
N ASP A 247 30.72 -12.48 18.61
CA ASP A 247 30.81 -13.93 18.77
C ASP A 247 29.88 -14.62 17.75
N CYS A 248 30.43 -15.60 17.04
CA CYS A 248 29.73 -16.33 15.98
C CYS A 248 28.75 -17.36 16.56
N ASP A 249 27.72 -16.86 17.25
CA ASP A 249 26.65 -17.65 17.84
C ASP A 249 25.29 -16.93 17.71
N MET A 250 24.21 -17.71 17.75
CA MET A 250 22.86 -17.22 17.54
C MET A 250 22.48 -16.09 18.51
N ALA A 251 22.87 -16.19 19.79
CA ALA A 251 22.43 -15.26 20.82
C ALA A 251 23.10 -13.89 20.66
N SER A 252 24.41 -13.89 20.40
CA SER A 252 25.21 -12.66 20.21
C SER A 252 24.74 -11.87 19.00
N VAL A 253 24.63 -12.52 17.84
CA VAL A 253 24.20 -11.87 16.59
C VAL A 253 22.73 -11.43 16.69
N HIS A 254 21.85 -12.25 17.26
CA HIS A 254 20.45 -11.89 17.46
C HIS A 254 20.31 -10.67 18.39
N HIS A 255 21.08 -10.63 19.48
CA HIS A 255 21.05 -9.51 20.43
C HIS A 255 21.48 -8.20 19.76
N LEU A 256 22.59 -8.21 19.03
CA LEU A 256 23.09 -7.05 18.30
C LEU A 256 22.07 -6.54 17.29
N LEU A 257 21.56 -7.42 16.44
CA LEU A 257 20.65 -7.03 15.36
C LEU A 257 19.31 -6.55 15.91
N SER A 258 18.78 -7.19 16.96
CA SER A 258 17.52 -6.76 17.59
C SER A 258 17.52 -5.32 18.10
N GLN A 259 18.70 -4.74 18.34
CA GLN A 259 18.86 -3.34 18.72
C GLN A 259 19.29 -2.50 17.53
N ILE A 260 18.37 -1.71 16.97
CA ILE A 260 18.68 -0.78 15.89
C ILE A 260 19.26 0.53 16.47
N PRO A 261 20.45 0.97 16.03
CA PRO A 261 21.00 2.29 16.36
C PRO A 261 20.05 3.41 15.91
N GLN A 262 19.88 4.45 16.72
CA GLN A 262 18.89 5.49 16.44
C GLN A 262 19.39 6.54 15.44
N ASP A 263 20.69 6.67 15.29
CA ASP A 263 21.41 7.65 14.47
C ASP A 263 21.81 7.14 13.07
N LEU A 264 21.14 6.08 12.59
CA LEU A 264 21.37 5.55 11.25
C LEU A 264 21.19 6.62 10.15
N PRO A 265 21.98 6.57 9.06
CA PRO A 265 21.87 7.50 7.95
C PRO A 265 20.68 7.16 7.04
N TYR A 266 19.45 7.35 7.54
CA TYR A 266 18.20 6.86 6.92
C TYR A 266 18.05 7.24 5.44
N GLU A 267 18.39 8.47 5.03
CA GLU A 267 18.28 8.89 3.63
C GLU A 267 19.23 8.09 2.71
N THR A 268 20.44 7.79 3.18
CA THR A 268 21.39 6.92 2.47
C THR A 268 20.87 5.48 2.42
N LEU A 269 20.33 4.97 3.53
CA LEU A 269 19.79 3.62 3.58
C LEU A 269 18.54 3.46 2.69
N ILE A 270 17.68 4.47 2.61
CA ILE A 270 16.51 4.49 1.70
C ILE A 270 16.98 4.44 0.24
N SER A 271 17.98 5.24 -0.13
CA SER A 271 18.55 5.20 -1.49
C SER A 271 19.11 3.82 -1.82
N ARG A 272 19.94 3.27 -0.93
CA ARG A 272 20.54 1.93 -1.11
C ARG A 272 19.48 0.83 -1.21
N ALA A 273 18.38 0.92 -0.47
CA ALA A 273 17.29 -0.05 -0.55
C ALA A 273 16.60 -0.03 -1.91
N GLY A 274 16.42 1.18 -2.49
CA GLY A 274 15.95 1.34 -3.87
C GLY A 274 16.91 0.74 -4.89
N ASP A 275 18.22 1.02 -4.76
CA ASP A 275 19.25 0.49 -5.65
C ASP A 275 19.31 -1.05 -5.60
N LEU A 276 19.17 -1.61 -4.40
CA LEU A 276 19.19 -3.05 -4.17
C LEU A 276 17.95 -3.74 -4.74
N PHE A 277 16.79 -3.10 -4.65
CA PHE A 277 15.56 -3.59 -5.26
C PHE A 277 15.64 -3.64 -6.79
N VAL A 278 16.31 -2.67 -7.42
CA VAL A 278 16.51 -2.66 -8.88
C VAL A 278 17.51 -3.72 -9.31
N GLN A 279 18.59 -3.91 -8.56
CA GLN A 279 19.63 -4.89 -8.88
C GLN A 279 19.16 -6.33 -8.67
N PHE A 280 18.40 -6.59 -7.62
CA PHE A 280 17.93 -7.93 -7.25
C PHE A 280 16.42 -7.92 -7.05
N PRO A 281 15.62 -7.83 -8.12
CA PRO A 281 14.16 -7.77 -8.00
C PRO A 281 13.60 -9.08 -7.40
N PRO A 282 12.45 -9.02 -6.70
CA PRO A 282 11.89 -10.19 -6.01
C PRO A 282 11.64 -11.41 -6.91
N SER A 283 11.35 -11.17 -8.20
CA SER A 283 11.14 -12.22 -9.20
C SER A 283 12.39 -13.06 -9.46
N GLU A 284 13.57 -12.47 -9.34
CA GLU A 284 14.85 -13.18 -9.53
C GLU A 284 15.24 -13.94 -8.26
N LEU A 285 15.13 -13.27 -7.10
CA LEU A 285 15.42 -13.88 -5.80
C LEU A 285 14.51 -15.06 -5.46
N ALA A 286 13.23 -15.01 -5.85
CA ALA A 286 12.29 -16.11 -5.65
C ALA A 286 12.71 -17.40 -6.37
N ARG A 287 13.46 -17.29 -7.48
CA ARG A 287 13.99 -18.43 -8.24
C ARG A 287 15.20 -19.07 -7.56
N GLU A 288 16.00 -18.26 -6.86
CA GLU A 288 17.23 -18.70 -6.19
C GLU A 288 16.98 -19.26 -4.79
N ALA A 289 16.00 -18.72 -4.06
CA ALA A 289 15.74 -19.11 -2.67
C ALA A 289 15.20 -20.55 -2.48
N ALA A 290 15.08 -21.36 -3.55
CA ALA A 290 14.47 -22.71 -3.57
C ALA A 290 13.12 -22.80 -2.82
N ALA A 291 12.46 -21.65 -2.62
CA ALA A 291 11.24 -21.55 -1.84
C ALA A 291 10.08 -22.08 -2.71
N PRO A 292 9.10 -22.76 -2.11
CA PRO A 292 7.87 -23.08 -2.83
C PRO A 292 7.31 -21.79 -3.46
N PRO A 293 6.75 -21.86 -4.68
CA PRO A 293 6.22 -20.68 -5.34
C PRO A 293 5.25 -19.97 -4.38
N PRO A 294 5.31 -18.63 -4.29
CA PRO A 294 4.41 -17.90 -3.41
C PRO A 294 2.96 -18.29 -3.73
N PRO A 295 2.07 -18.35 -2.72
CA PRO A 295 0.66 -18.62 -2.97
C PRO A 295 0.10 -17.68 -4.05
N ARG A 296 -0.86 -18.16 -4.84
CA ARG A 296 -1.36 -17.51 -6.08
C ARG A 296 -1.81 -16.05 -5.92
N GLU A 297 -2.02 -15.59 -4.70
CA GLU A 297 -2.37 -14.21 -4.36
C GLU A 297 -1.51 -13.81 -3.16
N THR A 298 -0.45 -13.03 -3.38
CA THR A 298 0.34 -12.34 -2.34
C THR A 298 0.27 -10.84 -2.58
N ALA A 299 0.66 -10.05 -1.58
CA ALA A 299 0.78 -8.60 -1.74
C ALA A 299 1.67 -8.25 -2.95
N ALA A 300 2.81 -8.95 -3.08
CA ALA A 300 3.76 -8.80 -4.17
C ALA A 300 3.16 -9.12 -5.54
N SER A 301 2.44 -10.24 -5.69
CA SER A 301 1.91 -10.67 -6.99
C SER A 301 0.83 -9.74 -7.55
N THR A 302 0.04 -9.11 -6.68
CA THR A 302 -1.03 -8.17 -7.06
C THR A 302 -0.56 -6.71 -7.23
N PHE A 303 0.70 -6.41 -6.88
CA PHE A 303 1.15 -5.02 -6.81
C PHE A 303 1.18 -4.31 -8.17
N LYS A 304 1.54 -5.02 -9.24
CA LYS A 304 1.58 -4.42 -10.58
C LYS A 304 0.20 -3.94 -11.04
N ASP A 305 -0.84 -4.74 -10.75
CA ASP A 305 -2.22 -4.37 -11.03
C ASP A 305 -2.67 -3.18 -10.16
N PHE A 306 -2.25 -3.17 -8.89
CA PHE A 306 -2.49 -2.06 -7.97
C PHE A 306 -1.82 -0.76 -8.45
N GLU A 307 -0.57 -0.81 -8.92
CA GLU A 307 0.16 0.34 -9.44
C GLU A 307 -0.47 0.86 -10.74
N LEU A 308 -0.83 -0.03 -11.67
CA LEU A 308 -1.55 0.33 -12.89
C LEU A 308 -2.89 1.01 -12.59
N ALA A 309 -3.65 0.48 -11.63
CA ALA A 309 -4.90 1.09 -11.18
C ALA A 309 -4.68 2.46 -10.54
N SER A 310 -3.56 2.66 -9.83
CA SER A 310 -3.20 3.94 -9.20
C SER A 310 -2.83 5.00 -10.24
N ALA A 311 -2.15 4.62 -11.33
CA ALA A 311 -1.80 5.52 -12.42
C ALA A 311 -3.02 5.97 -13.25
N GLN A 312 -4.12 5.21 -13.19
CA GLN A 312 -5.35 5.46 -13.96
C GLN A 312 -6.48 6.05 -13.11
N GLN A 313 -6.18 6.83 -12.06
CA GLN A 313 -7.16 7.55 -11.23
C GLN A 313 -8.02 8.51 -12.08
N ARG A 314 -9.00 7.98 -12.81
CA ARG A 314 -9.95 8.73 -13.62
C ARG A 314 -11.23 9.00 -12.82
N PRO A 315 -11.86 10.18 -12.99
CA PRO A 315 -13.16 10.49 -12.38
C PRO A 315 -14.26 9.47 -12.72
N ASP A 316 -14.17 8.80 -13.87
CA ASP A 316 -15.21 7.89 -14.39
C ASP A 316 -15.40 6.60 -13.58
N MET A 317 -14.43 6.22 -12.75
CA MET A 317 -14.60 5.09 -11.81
C MET A 317 -15.72 5.36 -10.80
N VAL A 318 -15.88 6.62 -10.39
CA VAL A 318 -16.96 7.07 -9.49
C VAL A 318 -18.33 6.89 -10.15
N LEU A 319 -18.45 7.21 -11.44
CA LEU A 319 -19.67 6.98 -12.20
C LEU A 319 -19.99 5.49 -12.32
N ARG A 320 -18.99 4.64 -12.60
CA ARG A 320 -19.18 3.18 -12.67
C ARG A 320 -19.54 2.55 -11.33
N GLN A 321 -18.93 2.98 -10.23
CA GLN A 321 -19.27 2.50 -8.88
C GLN A 321 -20.67 2.95 -8.44
N ARG A 322 -21.05 4.21 -8.73
CA ARG A 322 -22.42 4.70 -8.47
C ARG A 322 -23.47 3.92 -9.28
N PHE A 323 -23.18 3.61 -10.54
CA PHE A 323 -24.05 2.77 -11.36
C PHE A 323 -24.15 1.34 -10.83
N ARG A 324 -23.08 0.75 -10.29
CA ARG A 324 -23.14 -0.56 -9.61
C ARG A 324 -23.90 -0.52 -8.29
N GLY A 325 -23.82 0.57 -7.53
CA GLY A 325 -24.57 0.77 -6.29
C GLY A 325 -26.09 0.93 -6.51
N LEU A 326 -26.48 1.59 -7.60
CA LEU A 326 -27.89 1.76 -8.00
C LEU A 326 -28.55 0.47 -8.55
N LEU A 327 -27.76 -0.55 -8.87
CA LEU A 327 -28.24 -1.81 -9.46
C LEU A 327 -28.39 -2.95 -8.44
N ARG A 328 -28.25 -2.68 -7.13
CA ARG A 328 -28.66 -3.67 -6.10
C ARG A 328 -30.18 -3.60 -5.94
N PRO A 329 -30.95 -4.68 -6.24
CA PRO A 329 -32.36 -4.71 -5.92
C PRO A 329 -32.50 -4.78 -4.39
N ASP A 330 -33.28 -3.88 -3.83
CA ASP A 330 -33.64 -3.87 -2.41
C ASP A 330 -34.52 -5.09 -2.12
N GLU A 331 -33.98 -6.09 -1.42
CA GLU A 331 -34.74 -7.22 -0.90
C GLU A 331 -35.64 -6.74 0.24
N ARG A 332 -36.87 -6.30 -0.08
CA ARG A 332 -38.03 -6.31 0.83
C ARG A 332 -39.31 -5.94 0.09
N THR A 333 -39.97 -6.91 -0.53
CA THR A 333 -41.44 -7.07 -0.44
C THR A 333 -41.86 -8.44 -0.93
N LYS A 334 -42.70 -9.10 -0.14
CA LYS A 334 -43.22 -10.46 -0.34
C LYS A 334 -44.21 -10.52 -1.51
N ASP A 335 -44.27 -11.71 -2.10
CA ASP A 335 -45.13 -12.22 -3.19
C ASP A 335 -46.51 -11.56 -3.38
N VAL A 336 -46.79 -11.15 -4.63
CA VAL A 336 -48.04 -11.52 -5.32
C VAL A 336 -47.72 -11.83 -6.80
N LEU A 337 -47.96 -13.08 -7.15
CA LEU A 337 -47.90 -13.69 -8.47
C LEU A 337 -48.78 -12.98 -9.51
N THR A 338 -48.20 -12.31 -10.52
CA THR A 338 -48.86 -12.10 -11.83
C THR A 338 -47.83 -12.10 -12.97
N LYS A 339 -47.99 -13.03 -13.93
CA LYS A 339 -47.20 -13.10 -15.18
C LYS A 339 -47.48 -11.87 -16.05
N PRO A 340 -46.47 -11.16 -16.60
CA PRO A 340 -46.71 -10.25 -17.71
C PRO A 340 -46.47 -10.94 -19.06
N ARG A 341 -47.47 -10.84 -19.93
CA ARG A 341 -47.43 -11.16 -21.37
C ARG A 341 -46.32 -10.38 -22.07
N THR A 342 -45.47 -11.08 -22.82
CA THR A 342 -44.49 -10.49 -23.74
C THR A 342 -45.20 -9.89 -24.95
N ASN A 343 -45.12 -8.57 -25.12
CA ASN A 343 -45.79 -7.83 -26.18
C ASN A 343 -44.90 -7.77 -27.44
N ARG A 344 -45.32 -8.46 -28.53
CA ARG A 344 -44.58 -8.61 -29.81
C ARG A 344 -44.20 -7.27 -30.48
N PHE A 345 -44.88 -6.18 -30.16
CA PHE A 345 -44.65 -4.86 -30.75
C PHE A 345 -43.33 -4.19 -30.33
N VAL A 346 -42.79 -4.50 -29.14
CA VAL A 346 -41.53 -3.90 -28.66
C VAL A 346 -40.32 -4.45 -29.44
N LYS A 347 -40.34 -5.73 -29.83
CA LYS A 347 -39.26 -6.33 -30.63
C LYS A 347 -39.21 -5.77 -32.06
N LEU A 348 -40.35 -5.46 -32.66
CA LEU A 348 -40.40 -4.85 -34.00
C LEU A 348 -39.90 -3.41 -34.01
N ALA A 349 -40.21 -2.62 -32.97
CA ALA A 349 -39.73 -1.24 -32.86
C ALA A 349 -38.20 -1.15 -32.70
N VAL A 350 -37.59 -2.05 -31.91
CA VAL A 350 -36.13 -2.10 -31.72
C VAL A 350 -35.41 -2.53 -33.00
N MET A 351 -36.02 -3.40 -33.81
CA MET A 351 -35.44 -3.87 -35.07
C MET A 351 -35.54 -2.82 -36.20
N GLY A 352 -36.60 -1.99 -36.21
CA GLY A 352 -36.72 -0.87 -37.15
C GLY A 352 -35.70 0.25 -36.93
N LEU A 353 -35.38 0.54 -35.66
CA LEU A 353 -34.41 1.58 -35.27
C LEU A 353 -32.96 1.24 -35.64
N THR A 354 -32.59 -0.04 -35.60
CA THR A 354 -31.22 -0.50 -35.92
C THR A 354 -30.94 -0.48 -37.43
N VAL A 355 -31.93 -0.78 -38.26
CA VAL A 355 -31.77 -0.73 -39.74
C VAL A 355 -31.66 0.71 -40.24
N ALA A 356 -32.43 1.65 -39.67
CA ALA A 356 -32.39 3.05 -40.08
C ALA A 356 -31.04 3.73 -39.75
N LEU A 357 -30.45 3.44 -38.58
CA LEU A 357 -29.13 3.95 -38.20
C LEU A 357 -27.99 3.36 -39.05
N GLY A 358 -28.09 2.08 -39.42
CA GLY A 358 -27.11 1.44 -40.31
C GLY A 358 -27.10 2.03 -41.73
N ALA A 359 -28.27 2.34 -42.29
CA ALA A 359 -28.39 2.95 -43.62
C ALA A 359 -27.87 4.40 -43.66
N ALA A 360 -28.12 5.19 -42.60
CA ALA A 360 -27.64 6.56 -42.50
C ALA A 360 -26.10 6.63 -42.39
N ALA A 361 -25.48 5.74 -41.61
CA ALA A 361 -24.02 5.67 -41.50
C ALA A 361 -23.35 5.31 -42.83
N LEU A 362 -23.94 4.40 -43.60
CA LEU A 362 -23.39 3.94 -44.88
C LEU A 362 -23.52 5.01 -45.99
N ALA A 363 -24.59 5.81 -45.96
CA ALA A 363 -24.75 6.95 -46.87
C ALA A 363 -23.74 8.06 -46.58
N VAL A 364 -23.47 8.37 -45.30
CA VAL A 364 -22.48 9.37 -44.89
C VAL A 364 -21.06 8.96 -45.29
N VAL A 365 -20.71 7.67 -45.12
CA VAL A 365 -19.41 7.13 -45.54
C VAL A 365 -19.25 7.18 -47.07
N LYS A 366 -20.32 6.88 -47.82
CA LYS A 366 -20.28 6.91 -49.29
C LYS A 366 -20.15 8.35 -49.83
N SER A 367 -20.83 9.33 -49.24
CA SER A 367 -20.69 10.74 -49.59
C SER A 367 -19.30 11.31 -49.22
N ALA A 368 -18.70 10.84 -48.12
CA ALA A 368 -17.37 11.26 -47.70
C ALA A 368 -16.27 10.75 -48.66
N LEU A 369 -16.44 9.57 -49.24
CA LEU A 369 -15.53 8.99 -50.24
C LEU A 369 -15.61 9.69 -51.61
N GLU A 370 -16.74 10.29 -51.96
CA GLU A 370 -16.90 11.06 -53.22
C GLU A 370 -16.26 12.46 -53.16
N TRP A 371 -15.98 12.99 -51.97
CA TRP A 371 -15.41 14.34 -51.75
C TRP A 371 -13.89 14.35 -51.50
N ALA A 372 -13.22 13.19 -51.54
CA ALA A 372 -11.76 13.12 -51.37
C ALA A 372 -11.03 13.63 -52.64
N PRO A 373 -10.13 14.62 -52.55
CA PRO A 373 -9.37 15.11 -53.71
C PRO A 373 -8.40 14.04 -54.23
N LYS A 374 -8.48 13.75 -55.53
CA LYS A 374 -7.61 12.80 -56.24
C LYS A 374 -6.16 13.30 -56.27
N PHE A 375 -5.31 12.82 -55.36
CA PHE A 375 -3.86 12.87 -55.53
C PHE A 375 -3.41 11.65 -56.34
N GLN A 376 -3.08 11.89 -57.61
CA GLN A 376 -2.29 10.97 -58.43
C GLN A 376 -0.83 11.03 -57.96
N LEU A 377 -0.25 9.88 -57.59
CA LEU A 377 1.19 9.68 -57.69
C LEU A 377 1.46 8.34 -58.36
N GLN A 378 2.28 8.45 -59.40
CA GLN A 378 2.60 7.46 -60.39
C GLN A 378 3.40 6.30 -59.81
N LEU A 379 3.05 5.13 -60.32
CA LEU A 379 3.85 3.91 -60.45
C LEU A 379 5.32 4.19 -60.78
N PHE A 380 6.24 3.37 -60.26
CA PHE A 380 7.18 2.50 -60.99
C PHE A 380 8.16 1.82 -60.01
N PRO A 381 8.77 0.66 -60.32
CA PRO A 381 8.44 -0.34 -61.32
C PRO A 381 7.96 -1.69 -60.74
#